data_AF-A0A2U1TVE8-F1
#
_entry.id   AF-A0A2U1TVE8-F1
#
_cell.length_a   1.000
_cell.length_b   1.000
_cell.length_c   1.000
_cell.angle_alpha   90.00
_cell.angle_beta   90.00
_cell.angle_gamma   90.00
#
_symmetry.space_group_name_H-M   'P 1'
#
loop_
_entity.id
_entity.type
_entity.pdbx_description
1 polymer ?
#
loop_
_entity_poly.entity_id
_entity_poly.type
_entity_poly.pdbx_seq_one_letter_code
_entity_poly.pdbx_strand_id
1 'polypeptide(L)'
;MRLVVSLIIGLLLSGCAIKFGDVKKGGAIEYFETHYTTKMRSPMPGGSIILMMDTYLQPMVINYCKLRNGRLVSVWCVDENNFPLFKVKYSGPTDVPLMVNGNMTMFTAYPLLEVLERNNTASDQEWLNDVKKRWGFDPDKLDQ
;
A
#
# COMPACT_ATOMS: atom_id res chain seq x y z
N MET A 1 2.03 -57.04 -7.22
CA MET A 1 3.02 -56.01 -6.84
C MET A 1 3.11 -54.85 -7.86
N ARG A 2 1.98 -54.35 -8.39
CA ARG A 2 1.97 -53.23 -9.37
C ARG A 2 1.00 -52.09 -9.04
N LEU A 3 0.22 -52.22 -7.96
CA LEU A 3 -0.83 -51.25 -7.59
C LEU A 3 -0.40 -50.23 -6.52
N VAL A 4 0.66 -50.52 -5.75
CA VAL A 4 1.10 -49.65 -4.64
C VAL A 4 1.99 -48.49 -5.13
N VAL A 5 2.70 -48.68 -6.25
CA VAL A 5 3.65 -47.67 -6.78
C VAL A 5 2.93 -46.49 -7.43
N SER A 6 1.73 -46.70 -8.01
CA SER A 6 0.97 -45.64 -8.66
C SER A 6 0.31 -44.64 -7.70
N LEU A 7 0.09 -45.04 -6.43
CA LEU A 7 -0.49 -44.15 -5.40
C LEU A 7 0.53 -43.15 -4.83
N ILE A 8 1.81 -43.50 -4.81
CA ILE A 8 2.86 -42.63 -4.26
C ILE A 8 3.24 -41.53 -5.27
N ILE A 9 3.14 -41.80 -6.57
CA ILE A 9 3.42 -40.82 -7.62
C ILE A 9 2.29 -39.76 -7.72
N GLY A 10 1.05 -40.12 -7.38
CA GLY A 10 -0.07 -39.17 -7.33
C GLY A 10 0.09 -38.08 -6.25
N LEU A 11 0.71 -38.43 -5.11
CA LEU A 11 0.98 -37.49 -4.00
C LEU A 11 2.18 -36.56 -4.26
N LEU A 12 3.04 -36.88 -5.23
CA LEU A 12 4.16 -36.01 -5.64
C LEU A 12 3.73 -34.89 -6.62
N LEU A 13 2.54 -35.01 -7.24
CA LEU A 13 2.02 -34.04 -8.22
C LEU A 13 0.97 -33.07 -7.65
N SER A 14 0.52 -33.26 -6.41
CA SER A 14 -0.28 -32.27 -5.67
C SER A 14 0.59 -31.17 -5.03
N GLY A 15 1.91 -31.29 -5.14
CA GLY A 15 2.90 -30.29 -4.72
C GLY A 15 3.19 -29.24 -5.78
N CYS A 16 2.24 -28.90 -6.66
CA CYS A 16 2.29 -27.61 -7.35
C CYS A 16 2.12 -26.54 -6.28
N ALA A 17 3.23 -26.17 -5.66
CA ALA A 17 3.35 -24.91 -4.95
C ALA A 17 2.74 -23.86 -5.87
N ILE A 18 1.61 -23.29 -5.45
CA ILE A 18 1.12 -22.05 -6.02
C ILE A 18 2.30 -21.12 -5.83
N LYS A 19 3.06 -20.93 -6.92
CA LYS A 19 4.08 -19.90 -6.99
C LYS A 19 3.23 -18.64 -6.89
N PHE A 20 3.07 -18.14 -5.66
CA PHE A 20 2.61 -16.79 -5.44
C PHE A 20 3.52 -15.96 -6.33
N GLY A 21 2.96 -15.50 -7.45
CA GLY A 21 3.69 -14.70 -8.41
C GLY A 21 4.43 -13.62 -7.65
N ASP A 22 5.65 -13.31 -8.08
CA ASP A 22 6.54 -12.36 -7.41
C ASP A 22 5.72 -11.27 -6.72
N VAL A 23 5.88 -11.16 -5.40
CA VAL A 23 5.15 -10.22 -4.55
C VAL A 23 5.13 -8.89 -5.28
N LYS A 24 3.99 -8.52 -5.89
CA LYS A 24 3.88 -7.32 -6.74
C LYS A 24 4.40 -6.15 -5.90
N LYS A 25 5.53 -5.56 -6.27
CA LYS A 25 6.09 -4.42 -5.54
C LYS A 25 5.25 -3.19 -5.92
N GLY A 26 4.16 -3.01 -5.19
CA GLY A 26 3.01 -2.18 -5.56
C GLY A 26 1.68 -2.94 -5.43
N GLY A 27 0.54 -2.26 -5.60
CA GLY A 27 -0.77 -2.91 -5.56
C GLY A 27 -1.59 -2.64 -4.31
N ALA A 28 -1.10 -1.85 -3.35
CA ALA A 28 -1.90 -1.43 -2.21
C ALA A 28 -3.04 -0.54 -2.68
N ILE A 29 -2.74 0.45 -3.51
CA ILE A 29 -3.75 1.37 -4.05
C ILE A 29 -4.77 0.61 -4.89
N GLU A 30 -4.33 -0.24 -5.83
CA GLU A 30 -5.28 -1.03 -6.63
C GLU A 30 -6.11 -1.99 -5.78
N TYR A 31 -5.53 -2.58 -4.73
CA TYR A 31 -6.29 -3.42 -3.80
C TYR A 31 -7.37 -2.61 -3.07
N PHE A 32 -7.02 -1.44 -2.54
CA PHE A 32 -7.98 -0.63 -1.80
C PHE A 32 -9.09 -0.06 -2.69
N GLU A 33 -8.77 0.35 -3.92
CA GLU A 33 -9.77 0.79 -4.92
C GLU A 33 -10.74 -0.32 -5.32
N THR A 34 -10.30 -1.59 -5.29
CA THR A 34 -11.15 -2.73 -5.66
C THR A 34 -11.99 -3.27 -4.51
N HIS A 35 -11.61 -3.02 -3.26
CA HIS A 35 -12.26 -3.61 -2.08
C HIS A 35 -13.02 -2.59 -1.21
N TYR A 36 -12.75 -1.29 -1.34
CA TYR A 36 -13.34 -0.26 -0.49
C TYR A 36 -13.72 0.99 -1.28
N THR A 37 -14.63 1.80 -0.72
CA THR A 37 -14.93 3.12 -1.25
C THR A 37 -13.76 4.07 -0.98
N THR A 38 -13.16 4.60 -2.04
CA THR A 38 -12.08 5.58 -1.99
C THR A 38 -12.61 6.97 -2.35
N LYS A 39 -11.89 8.03 -1.97
CA LYS A 39 -12.30 9.43 -2.23
C LYS A 39 -11.57 10.03 -3.42
N MET A 40 -10.25 9.90 -3.44
CA MET A 40 -9.40 10.55 -4.43
C MET A 40 -8.15 9.72 -4.67
N ARG A 41 -7.76 9.61 -5.94
CA ARG A 41 -6.44 9.14 -6.36
C ARG A 41 -5.76 10.29 -7.09
N SER A 42 -4.54 10.62 -6.68
CA SER A 42 -3.77 11.69 -7.29
C SER A 42 -2.32 11.27 -7.53
N PRO A 43 -1.74 11.54 -8.72
CA PRO A 43 -0.31 11.41 -8.90
C PRO A 43 0.43 12.48 -8.09
N MET A 44 1.58 12.12 -7.54
CA MET A 44 2.46 13.03 -6.81
C MET A 44 3.75 13.25 -7.61
N PRO A 45 4.41 14.41 -7.46
CA PRO A 45 5.76 14.60 -7.99
C PRO A 45 6.69 13.49 -7.49
N GLY A 46 7.67 13.05 -8.28
CA GLY A 46 8.61 11.99 -7.86
C GLY A 46 8.12 10.55 -8.09
N GLY A 47 7.04 10.36 -8.85
CA GLY A 47 6.62 9.02 -9.27
C GLY A 47 5.90 8.23 -8.18
N SER A 48 5.22 8.92 -7.26
CA SER A 48 4.31 8.30 -6.30
C SER A 48 2.85 8.59 -6.64
N ILE A 49 1.96 7.79 -6.06
CA ILE A 49 0.51 7.98 -6.13
C ILE A 49 0.01 8.06 -4.69
N ILE A 50 -0.93 8.96 -4.47
CA ILE A 50 -1.67 9.04 -3.22
C ILE A 50 -3.11 8.59 -3.44
N LEU A 51 -3.59 7.76 -2.52
CA LEU A 51 -4.99 7.37 -2.39
C LEU A 51 -5.53 7.92 -1.07
N MET A 52 -6.61 8.68 -1.15
CA MET A 52 -7.34 9.21 -0.01
C MET A 52 -8.58 8.35 0.27
N MET A 53 -8.76 8.00 1.52
CA MET A 53 -9.79 7.09 2.01
C MET A 53 -10.38 7.60 3.31
N ASP A 54 -11.53 7.06 3.72
CA ASP A 54 -12.09 7.36 5.03
C ASP A 54 -11.20 6.80 6.15
N THR A 55 -11.10 7.53 7.26
CA THR A 55 -10.20 7.20 8.38
C THR A 55 -10.52 5.88 9.08
N TYR A 56 -11.78 5.45 9.06
CA TYR A 56 -12.20 4.17 9.64
C TYR A 56 -11.60 2.96 8.90
N LEU A 57 -11.03 3.15 7.71
CA LEU A 57 -10.40 2.08 6.92
C LEU A 57 -8.95 1.79 7.33
N GLN A 58 -8.38 2.53 8.28
CA GLN A 58 -7.03 2.28 8.78
C GLN A 58 -6.77 0.82 9.20
N PRO A 59 -7.68 0.11 9.90
CA PRO A 59 -7.48 -1.31 10.23
C PRO A 59 -7.31 -2.18 8.98
N MET A 60 -7.99 -1.86 7.87
CA MET A 60 -7.87 -2.59 6.61
C MET A 60 -6.52 -2.36 5.95
N VAL A 61 -5.98 -1.15 6.05
CA VAL A 61 -4.62 -0.84 5.56
C VAL A 61 -3.56 -1.60 6.35
N ILE A 62 -3.71 -1.67 7.67
CA ILE A 62 -2.82 -2.46 8.54
C ILE A 62 -2.91 -3.95 8.20
N ASN A 63 -4.13 -4.47 8.00
CA ASN A 63 -4.34 -5.86 7.62
C ASN A 63 -3.71 -6.19 6.26
N TYR A 64 -3.85 -5.30 5.28
CA TYR A 64 -3.20 -5.46 3.98
C TYR A 64 -1.68 -5.55 4.11
N CYS A 65 -1.06 -4.69 4.94
CA CYS A 65 0.39 -4.77 5.17
C CYS A 65 0.81 -6.17 5.65
N LYS A 66 0.08 -6.73 6.62
CA LYS A 66 0.33 -8.08 7.15
C LYS A 66 0.11 -9.18 6.09
N LEU A 67 -0.94 -9.06 5.26
CA LEU A 67 -1.23 -10.00 4.18
C LEU A 67 -0.12 -10.06 3.12
N ARG A 68 0.69 -9.01 3.01
CA ARG A 68 1.86 -8.95 2.12
C ARG A 68 3.16 -9.40 2.78
N ASN A 69 3.09 -10.11 3.92
CA ASN A 69 4.22 -10.43 4.80
C ASN A 69 5.01 -9.18 5.24
N GLY A 70 4.36 -8.02 5.24
CA GLY A 70 4.94 -6.77 5.71
C GLY A 70 4.62 -6.52 7.18
N ARG A 71 5.36 -5.57 7.75
CA ARG A 71 5.11 -5.02 9.08
C ARG A 71 4.95 -3.51 9.00
N LEU A 72 4.13 -2.96 9.89
CA LEU A 72 3.99 -1.52 10.04
C LEU A 72 5.06 -1.01 11.01
N VAL A 73 5.95 -0.15 10.55
CA VAL A 73 6.95 0.57 11.37
C VAL A 73 6.64 2.06 11.28
N SER A 74 6.19 2.64 12.39
CA SER A 74 5.64 4.00 12.42
C SER A 74 4.52 4.15 11.38
N VAL A 75 4.74 4.98 10.36
CA VAL A 75 3.81 5.26 9.25
C VAL A 75 4.09 4.46 7.98
N TRP A 76 5.04 3.53 8.00
CA TRP A 76 5.46 2.77 6.82
C TRP A 76 5.06 1.31 6.92
N CYS A 77 4.50 0.76 5.85
CA CYS A 77 4.49 -0.68 5.65
C CYS A 77 5.81 -1.06 4.97
N VAL A 78 6.58 -1.95 5.60
CA VAL A 78 7.86 -2.44 5.08
C VAL A 78 7.82 -3.95 4.92
N ASP A 79 8.53 -4.49 3.94
CA ASP A 79 8.67 -5.93 3.74
C ASP A 79 9.74 -6.56 4.66
N GLU A 80 9.97 -7.87 4.49
CA GLU A 80 10.98 -8.63 5.24
C GLU A 80 12.43 -8.14 5.04
N ASN A 81 12.70 -7.40 3.96
CA ASN A 81 13.99 -6.81 3.63
C ASN A 81 14.07 -5.33 4.04
N ASN A 82 13.15 -4.87 4.88
CA ASN A 82 13.03 -3.47 5.29
C ASN A 82 12.79 -2.51 4.09
N PHE A 83 12.29 -3.02 2.96
CA PHE A 83 11.95 -2.19 1.80
C PHE A 83 10.58 -1.53 2.01
N PRO A 84 10.43 -0.21 1.76
CA PRO A 84 9.17 0.50 1.96
C PRO A 84 8.16 0.15 0.87
N LEU A 85 7.05 -0.49 1.24
CA LEU A 85 5.96 -0.83 0.32
C LEU A 85 5.03 0.37 0.08
N PHE A 86 4.53 0.96 1.16
CA PHE A 86 3.69 2.17 1.11
C PHE A 86 3.75 2.92 2.45
N LYS A 87 3.41 4.20 2.42
CA LYS A 87 3.27 5.06 3.60
C LYS A 87 1.79 5.27 3.90
N VAL A 88 1.45 5.33 5.18
CA VAL A 88 0.11 5.64 5.68
C VAL A 88 0.19 6.88 6.55
N LYS A 89 -0.58 7.91 6.26
CA LYS A 89 -0.68 9.10 7.13
C LYS A 89 -2.08 9.67 7.09
N TYR A 90 -2.39 10.62 7.96
CA TYR A 90 -3.62 11.38 7.85
C TYR A 90 -3.38 12.65 7.06
N SER A 91 -4.35 13.04 6.24
CA SER A 91 -4.39 14.40 5.71
C SER A 91 -4.61 15.37 6.86
N GLY A 92 -4.10 16.60 6.73
CA GLY A 92 -4.57 17.68 7.57
C GLY A 92 -6.06 17.97 7.28
N PRO A 93 -6.75 18.74 8.15
CA PRO A 93 -8.01 19.35 7.76
C PRO A 93 -7.74 20.21 6.53
N THR A 94 -8.51 19.97 5.47
CA THR A 94 -8.40 20.73 4.22
C THR A 94 -9.60 21.64 4.15
N ASP A 95 -9.38 22.95 4.17
CA ASP A 95 -10.46 23.90 3.93
C ASP A 95 -10.77 23.92 2.43
N VAL A 96 -11.98 23.45 2.09
CA VAL A 96 -12.46 23.42 0.72
C VAL A 96 -13.37 24.63 0.50
N PRO A 97 -13.06 25.52 -0.45
CA PRO A 97 -13.96 26.61 -0.79
C PRO A 97 -15.21 26.05 -1.47
N LEU A 98 -16.37 26.30 -0.88
CA LEU A 98 -17.67 25.99 -1.47
C LEU A 98 -18.36 27.29 -1.88
N MET A 99 -18.77 27.37 -3.14
CA MET A 99 -19.63 28.43 -3.66
C MET A 99 -21.09 27.99 -3.54
N VAL A 100 -21.85 28.66 -2.68
CA VAL A 100 -23.30 28.46 -2.53
C VAL A 100 -23.99 29.80 -2.73
N ASN A 101 -24.80 29.91 -3.78
CA ASN A 101 -25.55 31.12 -4.12
C ASN A 101 -24.71 32.41 -4.20
N GLY A 102 -23.49 32.30 -4.76
CA GLY A 102 -22.57 33.45 -4.93
C GLY A 102 -21.77 33.83 -3.68
N ASN A 103 -22.01 33.17 -2.54
CA ASN A 103 -21.18 33.32 -1.34
C ASN A 103 -20.16 32.18 -1.23
N MET A 104 -18.92 32.54 -0.91
CA MET A 104 -17.84 31.60 -0.64
C MET A 104 -17.84 31.25 0.85
N THR A 105 -18.05 29.97 1.16
CA THR A 105 -17.90 29.41 2.51
C THR A 105 -16.73 28.44 2.52
N MET A 106 -15.89 28.50 3.55
CA MET A 106 -14.86 27.50 3.76
C MET A 106 -15.48 26.32 4.49
N PHE A 107 -15.49 25.15 3.87
CA PHE A 107 -15.90 23.92 4.52
C PHE A 107 -14.65 23.15 4.93
N THR A 108 -14.45 22.96 6.23
CA THR A 108 -13.36 22.13 6.72
C THR A 108 -13.71 20.67 6.45
N ALA A 109 -13.03 20.06 5.48
CA ALA A 109 -13.15 18.64 5.25
C ALA A 109 -12.54 17.88 6.44
N TYR A 110 -13.22 16.82 6.87
CA TYR A 110 -12.68 15.89 7.85
C TYR A 110 -11.35 15.30 7.36
N PRO A 111 -10.40 15.02 8.26
CA PRO A 111 -9.15 14.40 7.87
C PRO A 111 -9.41 13.07 7.18
N LEU A 112 -8.67 12.78 6.12
CA LEU A 112 -8.71 11.54 5.37
C LEU A 112 -7.49 10.68 5.69
N LEU A 113 -7.61 9.38 5.49
CA LEU A 113 -6.48 8.47 5.49
C LEU A 113 -5.81 8.53 4.12
N GLU A 114 -4.51 8.81 4.11
CA GLU A 114 -3.67 8.86 2.92
C GLU A 114 -2.79 7.61 2.85
N VAL A 115 -2.92 6.84 1.77
CA VAL A 115 -2.01 5.77 1.40
C VAL A 115 -1.16 6.25 0.24
N LEU A 116 0.16 6.34 0.44
CA LEU A 116 1.12 6.75 -0.57
C LEU A 116 1.93 5.53 -1.01
N GLU A 117 1.90 5.25 -2.30
CA GLU A 117 2.61 4.13 -2.91
C GLU A 117 3.44 4.61 -4.11
N ARG A 118 4.44 3.83 -4.50
CA ARG A 118 5.14 4.01 -5.76
C ARG A 118 4.16 3.89 -6.94
N ASN A 119 4.33 4.72 -7.97
CA ASN A 119 3.61 4.51 -9.23
C ASN A 119 4.14 3.28 -9.99
N ASN A 120 3.43 2.86 -11.03
CA ASN A 120 3.81 1.68 -11.81
C ASN A 120 5.00 1.91 -12.78
N THR A 121 5.55 3.13 -12.84
CA THR A 121 6.63 3.49 -13.79
C THR A 121 7.99 3.70 -13.12
N ALA A 122 8.03 3.96 -11.81
CA ALA A 122 9.26 4.17 -11.06
C ALA A 122 9.91 2.83 -10.68
N SER A 123 11.23 2.74 -10.79
CA SER A 123 12.03 1.61 -10.32
C SER A 123 12.10 1.53 -8.79
N ASP A 124 12.53 0.38 -8.26
CA ASP A 124 12.74 0.20 -6.80
C ASP A 124 13.74 1.22 -6.25
N GLN A 125 14.80 1.50 -7.01
CA GLN A 125 15.84 2.46 -6.62
C GLN A 125 15.32 3.90 -6.64
N GLU A 126 14.54 4.29 -7.64
CA GLU A 126 13.94 5.63 -7.71
C GLU A 126 12.96 5.86 -6.57
N TRP A 127 12.14 4.86 -6.26
CA TRP A 127 11.24 4.90 -5.11
C TRP A 127 12.00 5.02 -3.80
N LEU A 128 13.01 4.18 -3.57
CA LEU A 128 13.83 4.24 -2.37
C LEU A 128 14.53 5.60 -2.23
N ASN A 129 14.95 6.19 -3.34
CA ASN A 129 15.53 7.53 -3.36
C ASN A 129 14.50 8.62 -3.02
N ASP A 130 13.28 8.55 -3.55
CA ASP A 130 12.21 9.51 -3.24
C ASP A 130 11.80 9.43 -1.77
N VAL A 131 11.57 8.23 -1.23
CA VAL A 131 11.18 8.05 0.18
C VAL A 131 12.27 8.48 1.16
N LYS A 132 13.55 8.28 0.81
CA LYS A 132 14.68 8.83 1.57
C LYS A 132 14.71 10.36 1.53
N LYS A 133 14.74 10.94 0.33
CA LYS A 133 14.93 12.39 0.14
C LYS A 133 13.74 13.23 0.57
N ARG A 134 12.53 12.79 0.26
CA ARG A 134 11.30 13.57 0.46
C ARG A 134 10.62 13.26 1.78
N TRP A 135 10.71 12.01 2.22
CA TRP A 135 9.91 11.51 3.34
C TRP A 135 10.74 11.03 4.53
N GLY A 136 12.07 11.13 4.47
CA GLY A 136 12.98 10.81 5.56
C GLY A 136 12.97 9.33 5.96
N PHE A 137 12.55 8.44 5.06
CA PHE A 137 12.57 7.00 5.32
C PHE A 137 14.04 6.53 5.37
N ASP A 138 14.43 5.90 6.48
CA ASP A 138 15.76 5.36 6.67
C ASP A 138 15.67 3.89 7.07
N PRO A 139 15.95 2.94 6.14
CA PRO A 139 15.81 1.51 6.41
C PRO A 139 16.73 1.03 7.53
N ASP A 140 17.87 1.71 7.74
CA ASP A 140 18.88 1.31 8.72
C ASP A 140 18.48 1.74 10.17
N LYS A 141 17.43 2.55 10.30
CA LYS A 141 16.90 3.04 11.57
C LYS A 141 15.55 2.42 11.97
N LEU A 142 15.07 1.41 11.23
CA LEU A 142 13.75 0.82 11.50
C LEU A 142 13.73 -0.09 12.75
N ASP A 143 14.89 -0.59 13.18
CA ASP A 143 15.04 -1.52 14.30
C ASP A 143 15.85 -0.93 15.48
N GLN A 144 16.00 0.40 15.53
CA GLN A 144 16.59 1.14 16.66
C GLN A 144 15.49 1.79 17.50
#